data_AF-X6FMJ4-F1
#
_entry.id   AF-X6FMJ4-F1
#
_cell.length_a   1.000
_cell.length_b   1.000
_cell.length_c   1.000
_cell.angle_alpha   90.00
_cell.angle_beta   90.00
_cell.angle_gamma   90.00
#
_symmetry.space_group_name_H-M   'P 1'
#
loop_
_entity.id
_entity.type
_entity.pdbx_description
1 polymer ?
#
loop_
_entity_poly.entity_id
_entity_poly.type
_entity_poly.pdbx_seq_one_letter_code
_entity_poly.pdbx_strand_id
1 'polypeptide(L)'
;MRGLSPHAIGDAVCTVLPFPTVRRVGKIRRTVEVLSDRTGKGGNQYWKQVIAGMRTQMVSAGLADEVIDQELRAFADEVFGRIRNYRQPETNGAA
;
A
#
# COMPACT_ATOMS: atom_id res chain seq x y z
N MET A 1 31.03 44.58 -19.85
CA MET A 1 30.79 43.80 -18.62
C MET A 1 29.27 43.61 -18.47
N ARG A 2 28.73 42.44 -18.82
CA ARG A 2 27.31 42.13 -18.61
C ARG A 2 27.20 41.32 -17.33
N GLY A 3 26.51 41.86 -16.33
CA GLY A 3 26.22 41.16 -15.08
C GLY A 3 25.34 39.96 -15.34
N LEU A 4 25.75 38.80 -14.84
CA LEU A 4 24.90 37.63 -14.74
C LEU A 4 23.87 37.93 -13.65
N SER A 5 22.62 38.19 -14.04
CA SER A 5 21.53 38.28 -13.07
C SER A 5 21.37 36.91 -12.41
N PRO A 6 21.41 36.82 -11.06
CA PRO A 6 21.15 35.57 -10.37
C PRO A 6 19.69 35.24 -10.63
N HIS A 7 19.44 34.28 -11.52
CA HIS A 7 18.15 33.60 -11.53
C HIS A 7 18.07 32.96 -10.15
N ALA A 8 17.26 33.56 -9.28
CA ALA A 8 16.85 32.94 -8.05
C ALA A 8 16.37 31.54 -8.43
N ILE A 9 17.10 30.52 -7.98
CA ILE A 9 16.56 29.17 -7.91
C ILE A 9 15.49 29.28 -6.83
N GLY A 10 14.35 29.88 -7.19
CA GLY A 10 13.19 29.98 -6.33
C GLY A 10 12.77 28.55 -6.01
N ASP A 11 12.53 28.32 -4.72
CA ASP A 11 12.16 27.05 -4.12
C ASP A 11 11.40 26.15 -5.09
N ALA A 12 12.12 25.23 -5.75
CA ALA A 12 11.50 24.29 -6.65
C ALA A 12 10.55 23.43 -5.82
N VAL A 13 9.25 23.55 -6.08
CA VAL A 13 8.21 22.78 -5.38
C VAL A 13 8.44 21.30 -5.70
N CYS A 14 9.02 20.56 -4.75
CA CYS A 14 9.18 19.12 -4.85
C CYS A 14 7.86 18.44 -4.49
N THR A 15 7.35 17.59 -5.37
CA THR A 15 6.14 16.80 -5.12
C THR A 15 6.50 15.32 -5.03
N VAL A 16 6.20 14.70 -3.90
CA VAL A 16 6.36 13.26 -3.70
C VAL A 16 5.22 12.54 -4.40
N LEU A 17 5.54 11.69 -5.39
CA LEU A 17 4.59 10.80 -6.05
C LEU A 17 4.72 9.39 -5.47
N PRO A 18 3.87 8.98 -4.51
CA PRO A 18 3.97 7.65 -3.92
C PRO A 18 3.59 6.58 -4.93
N PHE A 19 4.31 5.46 -4.91
CA PHE A 19 3.94 4.31 -5.72
C PHE A 19 2.62 3.70 -5.21
N PRO A 20 1.60 3.53 -6.08
CA PRO A 20 0.28 3.04 -5.67
C PRO A 20 0.36 1.72 -4.93
N THR A 21 -0.26 1.65 -3.77
CA THR A 21 -0.24 0.48 -2.90
C THR A 21 -0.91 -0.75 -3.52
N VAL A 22 -1.94 -0.54 -4.36
CA VAL A 22 -2.57 -1.56 -5.22
C VAL A 22 -1.58 -2.28 -6.14
N ARG A 23 -0.46 -1.62 -6.50
CA ARG A 23 0.58 -2.19 -7.36
C ARG A 23 1.70 -2.87 -6.57
N ARG A 24 1.65 -2.91 -5.23
CA ARG A 24 2.64 -3.60 -4.38
C ARG A 24 2.39 -5.11 -4.34
N VAL A 25 2.38 -5.75 -5.51
CA VAL A 25 1.95 -7.16 -5.72
C VAL A 25 2.64 -8.15 -4.78
N GLY A 26 3.96 -8.02 -4.57
CA GLY A 26 4.69 -8.91 -3.67
C GLY A 26 4.21 -8.83 -2.21
N LYS A 27 3.93 -7.61 -1.73
CA LYS A 27 3.41 -7.39 -0.37
C LYS A 27 1.97 -7.88 -0.26
N ILE A 28 1.13 -7.61 -1.27
CA ILE A 28 -0.24 -8.11 -1.33
C ILE A 28 -0.24 -9.65 -1.26
N ARG A 29 0.53 -10.34 -2.11
CA ARG A 29 0.63 -11.81 -2.12
C ARG A 29 1.04 -12.37 -0.77
N ARG A 30 2.08 -11.80 -0.15
CA ARG A 30 2.56 -12.26 1.16
C ARG A 30 1.53 -12.04 2.26
N THR A 31 0.85 -10.89 2.25
CA THR A 31 -0.19 -10.60 3.23
C THR A 31 -1.40 -11.53 3.05
N VAL A 32 -1.80 -11.82 1.82
CA VAL A 32 -2.85 -12.81 1.51
C VAL A 32 -2.48 -14.19 2.06
N GLU A 33 -1.27 -14.69 1.76
CA GLU A 33 -0.79 -15.99 2.26
C GLU A 33 -0.86 -16.06 3.80
N VAL A 34 -0.30 -15.06 4.48
CA VAL A 34 -0.26 -15.03 5.95
C VAL A 34 -1.66 -14.92 6.57
N LEU A 35 -2.57 -14.16 5.96
CA LEU A 35 -3.94 -13.98 6.47
C LEU A 35 -4.86 -15.16 6.12
N SER A 36 -4.60 -15.85 5.01
CA SER A 36 -5.29 -17.10 4.67
C SER A 36 -4.93 -18.21 5.65
N ASP A 37 -3.67 -18.27 6.09
CA ASP A 37 -3.18 -19.29 7.03
C ASP A 37 -3.52 -18.97 8.49
N ARG A 38 -3.62 -17.69 8.86
CA ARG A 38 -3.84 -17.24 10.25
C ARG A 38 -5.27 -16.73 10.45
N THR A 39 -6.11 -17.52 11.11
CA THR A 39 -7.45 -17.08 11.51
C THR A 39 -7.48 -16.47 12.92
N GLY A 40 -8.53 -15.70 13.21
CA GLY A 40 -8.78 -15.16 14.56
C GLY A 40 -7.82 -14.05 15.01
N LYS A 41 -7.42 -14.07 16.28
CA LYS A 41 -6.67 -12.97 16.92
C LYS A 41 -5.29 -12.73 16.29
N GLY A 42 -4.60 -13.79 15.87
CA GLY A 42 -3.27 -13.69 15.27
C GLY A 42 -3.27 -13.00 13.90
N GLY A 43 -4.26 -13.32 13.05
CA GLY A 43 -4.45 -12.65 11.76
C GLY A 43 -4.78 -11.16 11.92
N ASN A 44 -5.66 -10.82 12.87
CA ASN A 44 -6.02 -9.42 13.16
C ASN A 44 -4.81 -8.60 13.65
N GLN A 45 -4.00 -9.15 14.55
CA GLN A 45 -2.80 -8.45 15.03
C GLN A 45 -1.79 -8.21 13.89
N TYR A 46 -1.56 -9.23 13.06
CA TYR A 46 -0.70 -9.09 11.88
C TYR A 46 -1.22 -8.03 10.93
N TRP A 47 -2.53 -8.02 10.63
CA TRP A 47 -3.15 -7.00 9.79
C TRP A 47 -2.92 -5.59 10.31
N LYS A 48 -3.18 -5.37 11.60
CA LYS A 48 -2.94 -4.07 12.26
C LYS A 48 -1.49 -3.62 12.13
N GLN A 49 -0.52 -4.53 12.28
CA GLN A 49 0.90 -4.21 12.13
C GLN A 49 1.24 -3.82 10.67
N VAL A 50 0.70 -4.53 9.68
CA VAL A 50 0.93 -4.22 8.26
C VAL A 50 0.41 -2.82 7.92
N ILE A 51 -0.83 -2.50 8.31
CA ILE A 51 -1.44 -1.20 8.04
C ILE A 51 -0.74 -0.08 8.79
N ALA A 52 -0.44 -0.27 10.08
CA ALA A 52 0.28 0.73 10.88
C ALA A 52 1.66 1.03 10.28
N GLY A 53 2.43 0.01 9.90
CA GLY A 53 3.74 0.20 9.28
C GLY A 53 3.66 0.94 7.94
N MET A 54 2.64 0.67 7.12
CA MET A 54 2.43 1.40 5.85
C MET A 54 2.03 2.85 6.10
N ARG A 55 1.14 3.12 7.05
CA ARG A 55 0.78 4.49 7.45
C ARG A 55 2.01 5.26 7.91
N THR A 56 2.81 4.70 8.83
CA THR A 56 4.04 5.35 9.32
C THR A 56 4.98 5.72 8.17
N GLN A 57 5.21 4.80 7.22
CA GLN A 57 6.07 5.09 6.07
C GLN A 57 5.56 6.25 5.21
N MET A 58 4.25 6.33 5.00
CA MET A 58 3.65 7.39 4.19
C MET A 58 3.62 8.73 4.91
N VAL A 59 3.33 8.74 6.22
CA VAL A 59 3.45 9.95 7.07
C VAL A 59 4.89 10.47 7.03
N SER A 60 5.88 9.60 7.21
CA SER A 60 7.30 9.98 7.13
C SER A 60 7.72 10.50 5.76
N ALA A 61 7.03 10.10 4.70
CA ALA A 61 7.26 10.59 3.33
C ALA A 61 6.48 11.89 3.03
N GLY A 62 5.73 12.44 4.00
CA GLY A 62 5.01 13.71 3.85
C GLY A 62 3.73 13.64 3.03
N LEU A 63 3.13 12.45 2.89
CA LEU A 63 1.84 12.32 2.21
C LEU A 63 0.72 12.89 3.10
N ALA A 64 -0.28 13.51 2.47
CA ALA A 64 -1.50 13.96 3.14
C ALA A 64 -2.33 12.77 3.65
N ASP A 65 -3.01 12.94 4.79
CA ASP A 65 -3.79 11.88 5.44
C ASP A 65 -4.88 11.30 4.53
N GLU A 66 -5.53 12.12 3.70
CA GLU A 66 -6.54 11.66 2.76
C GLU A 66 -5.96 10.74 1.68
N VAL A 67 -4.73 10.99 1.25
CA VAL A 67 -4.01 10.15 0.28
C VAL A 67 -3.61 8.84 0.96
N ILE A 68 -3.10 8.92 2.19
CA ILE A 68 -2.75 7.75 2.99
C ILE A 68 -3.96 6.82 3.15
N ASP A 69 -5.11 7.37 3.52
CA ASP A 69 -6.32 6.59 3.75
C ASP A 69 -6.86 5.95 2.46
N GLN A 70 -6.83 6.67 1.34
CA GLN A 70 -7.18 6.13 0.02
C GLN A 70 -6.27 4.95 -0.37
N GLU A 71 -4.97 5.11 -0.18
CA GLU A 71 -3.98 4.07 -0.49
C GLU A 71 -4.13 2.85 0.43
N LEU A 72 -4.27 3.04 1.75
CA LEU A 72 -4.48 1.92 2.68
C LEU A 72 -5.77 1.16 2.38
N ARG A 73 -6.83 1.86 1.96
CA ARG A 73 -8.08 1.24 1.54
C ARG A 73 -7.91 0.43 0.25
N ALA A 74 -7.25 0.98 -0.77
CA ALA A 74 -6.98 0.26 -2.02
C ALA A 74 -6.14 -1.01 -1.78
N PHE A 75 -5.14 -0.93 -0.89
CA PHE A 75 -4.38 -2.11 -0.48
C PHE A 75 -5.25 -3.16 0.22
N ALA A 76 -6.13 -2.74 1.13
CA ALA A 76 -7.03 -3.64 1.84
C ALA A 76 -8.03 -4.33 0.90
N ASP A 77 -8.62 -3.58 -0.02
CA ASP A 77 -9.57 -4.10 -1.00
C ASP A 77 -8.91 -5.19 -1.87
N GLU A 78 -7.68 -4.97 -2.32
CA GLU A 78 -6.91 -6.00 -3.06
C GLU A 78 -6.60 -7.24 -2.23
N VAL A 79 -6.13 -7.07 -1.00
CA VAL A 79 -5.78 -8.19 -0.11
C VAL A 79 -7.03 -9.04 0.18
N PHE A 80 -8.11 -8.42 0.63
CA PHE A 80 -9.32 -9.15 1.01
C PHE A 80 -10.11 -9.65 -0.20
N GLY A 81 -10.05 -8.96 -1.34
CA GLY A 81 -10.56 -9.45 -2.61
C GLY A 81 -9.87 -10.76 -3.02
N ARG A 82 -8.54 -10.82 -2.94
CA ARG A 82 -7.78 -12.04 -3.26
C ARG A 82 -7.99 -13.16 -2.26
N ILE A 83 -8.08 -12.88 -0.96
CA ILE A 83 -8.40 -13.91 0.06
C ILE A 83 -9.77 -14.55 -0.26
N ARG A 84 -10.76 -13.72 -0.63
CA ARG A 84 -12.09 -14.21 -1.01
C ARG A 84 -12.02 -15.14 -2.22
N ASN A 85 -11.24 -14.77 -3.24
CA ASN A 85 -11.06 -15.58 -4.44
C ASN A 85 -10.25 -16.85 -4.17
N TYR A 86 -9.28 -16.82 -3.25
CA TYR A 86 -8.46 -17.98 -2.87
C TYR A 86 -9.27 -19.06 -2.12
N ARG A 87 -10.32 -18.66 -1.39
CA ARG A 87 -11.21 -19.60 -0.68
C ARG A 87 -12.13 -20.38 -1.62
N GLN A 88 -12.22 -20.03 -2.90
CA GLN A 88 -12.95 -20.80 -3.89
C GLN A 88 -11.98 -21.74 -4.61
N PRO A 89 -11.74 -22.98 -4.12
CA PRO A 89 -11.06 -23.97 -4.94
C PRO A 89 -11.94 -24.28 -6.15
N GLU A 90 -11.30 -24.48 -7.29
CA GLU A 90 -11.93 -24.97 -8.51
C GLU A 90 -12.76 -26.24 -8.22
N THR A 91 -14.08 -26.10 -8.12
CA THR A 91 -15.01 -27.21 -8.32
C THR A 91 -15.04 -27.52 -9.81
N ASN A 92 -14.01 -28.17 -10.34
CA ASN A 92 -14.06 -28.82 -11.65
C ASN A 92 -12.96 -29.87 -11.78
N GLY A 93 -13.35 -31.14 -11.64
CA GLY A 93 -12.47 -32.28 -11.87
C GLY A 93 -12.91 -33.58 -11.21
N ALA A 94 -14.18 -33.98 -11.34
CA ALA A 94 -14.58 -35.37 -11.15
C ALA A 94 -15.61 -35.71 -12.23
N ALA A 95 -15.08 -36.30 -13.31
CA ALA A 95 -15.84 -37.02 -14.32
C ALA A 95 -16.17 -38.43 -13.80
#